data_AF-A0A2J0N0W1-F1
#
_entry.id   AF-A0A2J0N0W1-F1
#
_cell.length_a   1.000
_cell.length_b   1.000
_cell.length_c   1.000
_cell.angle_alpha   90.00
_cell.angle_beta   90.00
_cell.angle_gamma   90.00
#
_symmetry.space_group_name_H-M   'P 1'
#
loop_
_entity.id
_entity.type
_entity.pdbx_description
1 polymer ?
#
loop_
_entity_poly.entity_id
_entity_poly.type
_entity_poly.pdbx_seq_one_letter_code
_entity_poly.pdbx_strand_id
1 'polypeptide(L)' 'MKDLNISARFIKGVGPSRLSTLNKLGIETIHDLLCCFPRRYEDRSRIKKIREIRSGNFETIKAKVITFGDHMSKKG' A
#
# COMPACT_ATOMS: atom_id res chain seq x y z
N MET A 1 -13.41 -16.06 21.79
CA MET A 1 -13.62 -15.63 20.38
C MET A 1 -13.81 -14.12 20.41
N LYS A 2 -13.03 -13.33 19.65
CA LYS A 2 -13.19 -11.86 19.65
C LYS A 2 -14.36 -11.48 18.74
N ASP A 3 -15.18 -10.53 19.17
CA ASP A 3 -16.26 -9.97 18.37
C ASP A 3 -15.68 -9.14 17.22
N LEU A 4 -16.25 -9.27 16.02
CA LEU A 4 -15.81 -8.58 14.80
C LEU A 4 -16.57 -7.27 14.56
N ASN A 5 -17.66 -7.03 15.30
CA ASN A 5 -18.44 -5.79 15.23
C ASN A 5 -17.85 -4.64 16.05
N ILE A 6 -16.69 -4.85 16.69
CA ILE A 6 -16.00 -3.79 17.42
C ILE A 6 -15.30 -2.83 16.45
N SER A 7 -15.15 -1.57 16.89
CA SER A 7 -14.52 -0.53 16.09
C SER A 7 -13.09 -0.90 15.66
N ALA A 8 -12.74 -0.57 14.41
CA ALA A 8 -11.40 -0.74 13.85
C ALA A 8 -10.30 0.00 14.65
N ARG A 9 -10.65 0.98 15.51
CA ARG A 9 -9.72 1.68 16.41
C ARG A 9 -8.95 0.75 17.35
N PHE A 10 -9.54 -0.39 17.72
CA PHE A 10 -8.89 -1.35 18.62
C PHE A 10 -7.80 -2.19 17.94
N ILE A 11 -7.63 -2.05 16.62
CA ILE A 11 -6.53 -2.66 15.88
C ILE A 11 -5.24 -1.89 16.17
N LYS A 12 -4.19 -2.64 16.55
CA LYS A 12 -2.85 -2.08 16.76
C LYS A 12 -2.39 -1.33 15.49
N GLY A 13 -2.09 -0.05 15.64
CA GLY A 13 -1.68 0.81 14.53
C GLY A 13 -2.80 1.62 13.89
N VAL A 14 -4.06 1.48 14.32
CA VAL A 14 -5.17 2.36 13.90
C VAL A 14 -5.36 3.47 14.93
N GLY A 15 -4.60 4.55 14.78
CA GLY A 15 -4.79 5.79 15.55
C GLY A 15 -5.95 6.66 15.02
N PRO A 16 -6.27 7.79 15.68
CA PRO A 16 -7.39 8.66 15.30
C PRO A 16 -7.37 9.12 13.85
N SER A 17 -6.18 9.48 13.33
CA SER A 17 -6.01 9.91 11.94
C SER A 17 -6.35 8.78 10.95
N ARG A 18 -5.84 7.57 11.19
CA ARG A 18 -6.16 6.39 10.34
C ARG A 18 -7.63 6.01 10.44
N LEU A 19 -8.21 6.04 11.64
CA LEU A 19 -9.64 5.77 11.82
C LEU A 19 -10.50 6.77 11.02
N SER A 20 -10.16 8.06 11.04
CA SER A 20 -10.90 9.06 10.25
C SER A 20 -10.82 8.79 8.74
N THR A 21 -9.71 8.22 8.27
CA THR A 21 -9.51 7.85 6.86
C THR A 21 -10.30 6.59 6.52
N LEU A 22 -10.29 5.59 7.41
CA LEU A 22 -11.06 4.35 7.26
C LEU A 22 -12.57 4.62 7.26
N ASN A 23 -13.06 5.48 8.15
CA ASN A 23 -14.47 5.86 8.19
C ASN A 23 -14.91 6.54 6.87
N LYS A 24 -14.05 7.37 6.26
CA LYS A 24 -14.33 7.97 4.94
C LYS A 24 -14.43 6.92 3.81
N LEU A 25 -13.83 5.75 4.00
CA LEU A 25 -13.92 4.60 3.11
C LEU A 25 -15.08 3.65 3.49
N GLY A 26 -15.89 4.00 4.48
CA GLY A 26 -16.99 3.17 4.98
C GLY A 26 -16.55 2.00 5.87
N ILE A 27 -15.33 2.04 6.41
CA ILE A 27 -14.77 0.98 7.25
C ILE A 27 -14.85 1.43 8.72
N GLU A 28 -15.76 0.86 9.49
CA GLU A 28 -15.99 1.23 10.90
C GLU A 28 -15.57 0.12 11.85
N THR A 29 -15.78 -1.14 11.45
CA THR A 29 -15.57 -2.33 12.27
C THR A 29 -14.39 -3.18 11.80
N ILE A 30 -13.98 -4.15 12.62
CA ILE A 30 -12.99 -5.15 12.20
C ILE A 30 -13.53 -5.99 11.03
N HIS A 31 -14.83 -6.29 11.03
CA HIS A 31 -15.47 -7.02 9.93
C HIS A 31 -15.29 -6.30 8.58
N ASP A 32 -15.60 -5.01 8.52
CA ASP A 32 -15.46 -4.21 7.30
C ASP A 32 -14.02 -4.22 6.78
N LEU A 33 -13.06 -4.20 7.69
CA LEU A 33 -11.63 -4.19 7.37
C LEU A 33 -11.15 -5.54 6.82
N LEU A 34 -11.73 -6.66 7.28
CA LEU A 34 -11.48 -8.00 6.73
C LEU A 34 -12.13 -8.18 5.35
N CYS A 35 -13.27 -7.54 5.12
CA CYS A 35 -13.98 -7.54 3.84
C CYS A 35 -13.46 -6.47 2.86
N CYS A 36 -12.47 -5.68 3.26
CA CYS A 36 -11.80 -4.71 2.39
C CYS A 36 -10.74 -5.42 1.52
N PHE A 37 -11.17 -5.92 0.35
CA PHE A 37 -10.27 -6.58 -0.57
C PHE A 37 -9.40 -5.58 -1.35
N PRO A 38 -8.11 -5.89 -1.59
CA PRO A 38 -7.25 -5.09 -2.45
C PRO A 38 -7.84 -4.91 -3.85
N ARG A 39 -7.76 -3.69 -4.39
CA ARG A 39 -8.15 -3.41 -5.78
C ARG A 39 -7.32 -4.21 -6.80
N ARG A 40 -6.05 -4.46 -6.48
CA ARG A 40 -5.15 -5.30 -7.26
C ARG A 40 -4.15 -5.97 -6.33
N TYR A 41 -3.89 -7.25 -6.57
CA TYR A 41 -2.76 -7.97 -5.99
C TYR A 41 -1.54 -7.81 -6.91
N GLU A 42 -0.45 -7.27 -6.38
CA GLU A 42 0.82 -7.20 -7.10
C GLU A 42 1.69 -8.39 -6.69
N ASP A 43 1.96 -9.30 -7.63
CA ASP A 43 2.90 -10.39 -7.41
C ASP A 43 4.34 -9.91 -7.64
N ARG A 44 5.09 -9.79 -6.53
CA ARG A 44 6.52 -9.38 -6.53
C ARG A 44 7.49 -10.56 -6.39
N SER A 45 7.01 -11.79 -6.53
CA SER A 45 7.86 -12.99 -6.45
C SER A 45 8.80 -13.15 -7.66
N ARG A 46 8.41 -12.60 -8.81
CA ARG A 46 9.14 -12.74 -10.08
C ARG A 46 10.00 -11.51 -10.37
N ILE A 47 11.29 -11.65 -10.12
CA ILE A 47 12.29 -10.62 -10.42
C ILE A 47 12.76 -10.79 -11.87
N LYS A 48 12.49 -9.82 -12.73
CA LYS A 48 12.96 -9.80 -14.12
C LYS A 48 14.23 -8.99 -14.30
N LYS A 49 15.02 -9.30 -15.34
CA LYS A 49 16.12 -8.44 -15.76
C LYS A 49 15.56 -7.21 -16.48
N ILE A 50 16.26 -6.08 -16.40
CA ILE A 50 15.84 -4.82 -17.04
C ILE A 50 15.58 -5.01 -18.54
N ARG A 51 16.39 -5.80 -19.23
CA ARG A 51 16.24 -6.08 -20.67
C ARG A 51 14.95 -6.87 -21.04
N GLU A 52 14.28 -7.48 -20.07
CA GLU A 52 13.11 -8.36 -20.26
C GLU A 52 11.79 -7.68 -19.92
N ILE A 53 11.82 -6.44 -19.40
CA ILE A 53 10.61 -5.71 -19.03
C ILE A 53 9.93 -5.11 -20.27
N ARG A 54 8.61 -4.90 -20.16
CA ARG A 54 7.80 -4.29 -21.22
C ARG A 54 7.11 -3.04 -20.69
N SER A 55 7.11 -1.99 -21.50
CA SER A 55 6.40 -0.75 -21.18
C SER A 55 4.90 -1.01 -20.98
N GLY A 56 4.32 -0.35 -19.97
CA GLY A 56 2.91 -0.51 -19.60
C GLY A 56 2.63 -1.62 -18.59
N ASN A 57 3.59 -2.52 -18.32
CA ASN A 57 3.44 -3.54 -17.29
C ASN A 57 4.06 -3.11 -15.96
N PHE A 58 3.45 -3.58 -14.86
CA PHE A 58 4.05 -3.53 -13.54
C PHE A 58 4.94 -4.76 -13.36
N GLU A 59 6.26 -4.54 -13.35
CA GLU A 59 7.27 -5.60 -13.29
C GLU A 59 8.20 -5.36 -12.09
N THR A 60 8.66 -6.43 -11.44
CA THR A 60 9.60 -6.34 -10.30
C THR A 60 11.03 -6.53 -10.78
N ILE A 61 11.94 -5.63 -10.39
CA ILE A 61 13.37 -5.70 -10.72
C ILE A 61 14.23 -5.60 -9.45
N LYS A 62 15.46 -6.11 -9.51
CA LYS A 62 16.48 -5.93 -8.48
C LYS A 62 17.69 -5.23 -9.09
N ALA A 63 18.10 -4.11 -8.51
CA ALA A 63 19.22 -3.31 -8.98
C ALA A 63 20.06 -2.80 -7.80
N LYS A 64 21.31 -2.43 -8.09
CA LYS A 64 22.18 -1.74 -7.12
C LYS A 64 22.07 -0.24 -7.36
N VAL A 65 21.80 0.52 -6.31
CA VAL A 65 21.88 1.99 -6.38
C VAL A 65 23.34 2.40 -6.42
N ILE A 66 23.74 3.15 -7.46
CA ILE A 66 25.12 3.59 -7.68
C ILE A 66 25.33 5.03 -7.18
N THR A 67 24.34 5.89 -7.39
CA THR A 67 24.35 7.28 -6.93
C THR A 67 22.92 7.71 -6.59
N PHE A 68 22.78 8.69 -5.71
CA PHE A 68 21.54 9.36 -5.39
C PHE A 68 21.78 10.87 -5.38
N GLY A 69 20.81 11.66 -5.82
CA GLY A 69 20.90 13.11 -5.83
C GLY A 69 19.54 13.72 -6.07
N ASP A 70 19.32 14.92 -5.53
CA ASP A 70 18.09 15.68 -5.71
C ASP A 70 18.24 16.60 -6.92
N HIS A 71 17.36 16.44 -7.91
CA HIS A 71 17.24 17.42 -8.98
C HIS A 71 16.21 18.49 -8.57
N MET A 72 16.69 19.51 -7.87
CA MET A 72 15.90 20.69 -7.53
C MET A 72 15.66 21.53 -8.79
N SER A 73 14.48 21.37 -9.41
CA SER A 73 13.97 22.38 -10.33
C SER A 73 13.82 23.70 -9.56
N LYS A 74 14.59 24.72 -9.96
CA LYS A 74 14.39 26.08 -9.43
C LYS A 74 12.99 26.53 -9.81
N LYS A 75 12.13 26.73 -8.80
CA LYS A 75 10.87 27.46 -8.98
C LYS A 75 11.22 28.92 -9.30
N GLY A 76 10.84 29.37 -10.50
CA GLY A 76 10.62 30.79 -10.78
C GLY A 76 9.27 31.25 -10.25
#